data_AF-A0A537TI21-F1
#
_entry.id   AF-A0A537TI21-F1
#
_cell.length_a   1.000
_cell.length_b   1.000
_cell.length_c   1.000
_cell.angle_alpha   90.00
_cell.angle_beta   90.00
_cell.angle_gamma   90.00
#
_symmetry.space_group_name_H-M   'P 1'
#
loop_
_entity.id
_entity.type
_entity.pdbx_description
1 polymer ?
#
loop_
_entity_poly.entity_id
_entity_poly.type
_entity_poly.pdbx_seq_one_letter_code
_entity_poly.pdbx_strand_id
1 'polypeptide(L)'
;MARLGLVFLITILVGTAAFIVRGETARGASAIGERAALTTYVAQIEPLRLAVNRLLEEADPILGAYREHRIPARVAAGRFSRLEQRFAGYTIQIAAIRPTTPELTRLQRVYLHTYFYEDAYLSALAAALPARDFESLPHTANLQRAMIIEWRTGLHVLAQRLGVPLPADLAVAGRGEIAPSPEGS
;
A
#
# COMPACT_ATOMS: atom_id res chain seq x y z
N MET A 1 50.16 -44.27 64.61
CA MET A 1 50.42 -43.14 65.52
C MET A 1 50.39 -41.86 64.70
N ALA A 2 49.53 -40.89 65.08
CA ALA A 2 49.52 -39.46 64.71
C ALA A 2 49.45 -39.09 63.19
N ARG A 3 48.65 -38.14 62.69
CA ARG A 3 47.82 -37.07 63.27
C ARG A 3 46.86 -36.56 62.19
N LEU A 4 45.67 -36.14 62.64
CA LEU A 4 44.71 -35.28 61.93
C LEU A 4 45.38 -33.99 61.40
N GLY A 5 44.89 -33.50 60.25
CA GLY A 5 45.22 -32.18 59.70
C GLY A 5 44.19 -31.71 58.69
N LEU A 6 43.15 -31.06 59.19
CA LEU A 6 42.06 -30.39 58.47
C LEU A 6 42.58 -29.15 57.73
N VAL A 7 42.35 -29.03 56.42
CA VAL A 7 42.33 -27.74 55.72
C VAL A 7 41.14 -27.73 54.76
N PHE A 8 40.10 -26.97 55.16
CA PHE A 8 39.02 -26.51 54.31
C PHE A 8 39.60 -25.52 53.29
N LEU A 9 39.33 -25.71 52.00
CA LEU A 9 39.41 -24.62 51.02
C LEU A 9 38.08 -24.50 50.27
N ILE A 10 37.32 -23.52 50.72
CA ILE A 10 36.13 -22.98 50.07
C ILE A 10 36.58 -22.35 48.75
N THR A 11 36.09 -22.86 47.61
CA THR A 11 36.21 -22.17 46.32
C THR A 11 34.84 -21.59 45.98
N ILE A 12 34.71 -20.28 46.17
CA ILE A 12 33.56 -19.45 45.83
C ILE A 12 33.83 -18.74 44.50
N LEU A 13 32.79 -18.70 43.64
CA LEU A 13 32.53 -17.80 42.51
C LEU A 13 33.54 -17.73 41.33
N VAL A 14 33.05 -18.01 40.12
CA VAL A 14 32.71 -16.94 39.15
C VAL A 14 31.47 -17.39 38.36
N GLY A 15 30.31 -16.86 38.76
CA GLY A 15 29.08 -16.92 37.97
C GLY A 15 28.98 -15.75 37.00
N THR A 16 28.49 -16.05 35.79
CA THR A 16 27.50 -15.26 35.03
C THR A 16 27.73 -13.76 34.86
N ALA A 17 28.35 -13.35 33.74
CA ALA A 17 28.13 -12.03 33.14
C ALA A 17 28.55 -11.98 31.66
N ALA A 18 27.85 -12.69 30.77
CA ALA A 18 28.11 -12.59 29.32
C ALA A 18 26.86 -12.68 28.42
N PHE A 19 25.65 -12.41 28.95
CA PHE A 19 24.41 -12.61 28.18
C PHE A 19 23.53 -11.37 27.96
N ILE A 20 23.98 -10.16 28.33
CA ILE A 20 23.13 -8.96 28.21
C ILE A 20 23.40 -8.13 26.94
N VAL A 21 24.60 -8.17 26.35
CA VAL A 21 24.96 -7.32 25.19
C VAL A 21 24.42 -7.84 23.84
N ARG A 22 23.95 -9.10 23.78
CA ARG A 22 23.47 -9.74 22.53
C ARG A 22 22.03 -9.36 22.14
N GLY A 23 21.24 -8.85 23.08
CA GLY A 23 19.82 -8.48 22.85
C GLY A 23 19.61 -7.11 22.22
N GLU A 24 20.43 -6.12 22.59
CA GLU A 24 20.30 -4.74 22.06
C GLU A 24 20.85 -4.62 20.63
N THR A 25 21.93 -5.32 20.32
CA THR A 25 22.52 -5.35 18.98
C THR A 25 21.60 -6.03 17.96
N ALA A 26 20.95 -7.13 18.33
CA ALA A 26 19.98 -7.82 17.47
C ALA A 26 18.68 -7.02 17.27
N ARG A 27 18.14 -6.37 18.32
CA ARG A 27 16.98 -5.47 18.19
C ARG A 27 17.31 -4.23 17.37
N GLY A 28 18.48 -3.64 17.56
CA GLY A 28 18.95 -2.48 16.79
C GLY A 28 19.10 -2.80 15.30
N ALA A 29 19.70 -3.95 14.97
CA ALA A 29 19.81 -4.42 13.59
C ALA A 29 18.42 -4.70 12.95
N SER A 30 17.48 -5.28 13.70
CA SER A 30 16.10 -5.51 13.24
C SER A 30 15.37 -4.19 12.94
N ALA A 31 15.47 -3.21 13.85
CA ALA A 31 14.84 -1.90 13.66
C ALA A 31 15.42 -1.12 12.48
N ILE A 32 16.73 -1.21 12.24
CA ILE A 32 17.38 -0.62 11.06
C ILE A 32 16.88 -1.30 9.77
N GLY A 33 16.79 -2.62 9.76
CA GLY A 33 16.26 -3.38 8.61
C GLY A 33 14.80 -3.04 8.30
N GLU A 34 13.94 -2.95 9.33
CA GLU A 34 12.53 -2.56 9.17
C GLU A 34 12.35 -1.14 8.64
N ARG A 35 13.16 -0.18 9.13
CA ARG A 35 13.18 1.19 8.59
C ARG A 35 13.55 1.20 7.11
N ALA A 36 14.64 0.52 6.76
CA ALA A 36 15.08 0.43 5.36
C ALA A 36 14.02 -0.22 4.47
N ALA A 37 13.34 -1.26 4.96
CA ALA A 37 12.25 -1.92 4.26
C ALA A 37 11.05 -0.97 4.02
N LEU A 38 10.64 -0.21 5.03
CA LEU A 38 9.56 0.78 4.89
C LEU A 38 9.94 1.89 3.92
N THR A 39 11.15 2.46 4.04
CA THR A 39 11.63 3.51 3.13
C THR A 39 11.66 3.01 1.68
N THR A 40 12.17 1.79 1.46
CA THR A 40 12.21 1.19 0.12
C THR A 40 10.81 0.96 -0.44
N TYR A 41 9.89 0.45 0.39
CA TYR A 41 8.51 0.24 -0.01
C TYR A 41 7.81 1.54 -0.43
N VAL A 42 7.94 2.59 0.39
CA VAL A 42 7.36 3.91 0.12
C VAL A 42 7.95 4.50 -1.18
N ALA A 43 9.27 4.42 -1.36
CA ALA A 43 9.93 4.93 -2.56
C ALA A 43 9.49 4.21 -3.85
N GLN A 44 9.07 2.94 -3.77
CA GLN A 44 8.53 2.19 -4.90
C GLN A 44 7.06 2.51 -5.17
N ILE A 45 6.23 2.62 -4.12
CA ILE A 45 4.78 2.74 -4.26
C ILE A 45 4.32 4.15 -4.62
N GLU A 46 4.98 5.17 -4.08
CA GLU A 46 4.62 6.57 -4.23
C GLU A 46 4.55 7.04 -5.69
N PRO A 47 5.58 6.86 -6.54
CA PRO A 47 5.53 7.34 -7.92
C PRO A 47 4.42 6.64 -8.72
N LEU A 48 4.16 5.36 -8.45
CA LEU A 48 3.11 4.61 -9.13
C LEU A 48 1.72 5.11 -8.73
N ARG A 49 1.47 5.30 -7.42
CA ARG A 49 0.21 5.86 -6.93
C ARG A 49 -0.07 7.25 -7.52
N LEU A 50 0.93 8.12 -7.54
CA LEU A 50 0.79 9.45 -8.14
C LEU A 50 0.53 9.38 -9.65
N ALA A 51 1.15 8.44 -10.35
CA ALA A 51 0.90 8.24 -11.78
C ALA A 51 -0.50 7.69 -12.06
N VAL A 52 -1.00 6.81 -11.20
CA VAL A 52 -2.39 6.31 -11.25
C VAL A 52 -3.39 7.43 -10.96
N ASN A 53 -3.17 8.26 -9.94
CA ASN A 53 -4.06 9.39 -9.65
C ASN A 53 -4.17 10.33 -10.86
N ARG A 54 -3.04 10.70 -11.46
CA ARG A 54 -3.03 11.50 -12.70
C ARG A 54 -3.74 10.82 -13.87
N LEU A 55 -3.65 9.50 -13.98
CA LEU A 55 -4.37 8.74 -15.00
C LEU A 55 -5.89 8.80 -14.76
N LEU A 56 -6.34 8.61 -13.52
CA LEU A 56 -7.75 8.60 -13.16
C LEU A 56 -8.38 10.00 -13.28
N GLU A 57 -7.61 11.07 -13.07
CA GLU A 57 -8.03 12.45 -13.35
C GLU A 57 -8.42 12.67 -14.83
N GLU A 58 -7.95 11.84 -15.77
CA GLU A 58 -8.36 11.92 -17.18
C GLU A 58 -9.80 11.47 -17.42
N ALA A 59 -10.42 10.73 -16.48
CA ALA A 59 -11.76 10.17 -16.65
C ALA A 59 -12.85 11.24 -16.59
N ASP A 60 -12.77 12.20 -15.68
CA ASP A 60 -13.78 13.25 -15.50
C ASP A 60 -13.99 14.10 -16.77
N PRO A 61 -12.93 14.58 -17.47
CA PRO A 61 -13.09 15.26 -18.75
C PRO A 61 -13.74 14.40 -19.84
N ILE A 62 -13.52 13.08 -19.84
CA ILE A 62 -14.14 12.16 -20.81
C ILE A 62 -15.65 12.06 -20.52
N LEU A 63 -16.02 11.82 -19.26
CA LEU A 63 -17.41 11.71 -18.83
C LEU A 63 -18.16 13.03 -19.01
N GLY A 64 -17.54 14.16 -18.66
CA GLY A 64 -18.10 15.49 -18.88
C GLY A 64 -18.36 15.77 -20.36
N ALA A 65 -17.38 15.51 -21.24
CA ALA A 65 -17.57 15.67 -22.67
C ALA A 65 -18.65 14.73 -23.24
N TYR A 66 -18.80 13.53 -22.69
CA TYR A 66 -19.84 12.60 -23.07
C TYR A 66 -21.23 13.08 -22.64
N ARG A 67 -21.39 13.51 -21.38
CA ARG A 67 -22.64 14.07 -20.83
C ARG A 67 -23.09 15.31 -21.60
N GLU A 68 -22.16 16.19 -21.93
CA GLU A 68 -22.40 17.42 -22.70
C GLU A 68 -22.59 17.15 -24.21
N HIS A 69 -22.63 15.89 -24.64
CA HIS A 69 -22.78 15.47 -26.03
C HIS A 69 -21.69 16.00 -26.98
N ARG A 70 -20.56 16.49 -26.44
CA ARG A 70 -19.40 16.95 -27.22
C ARG A 70 -18.63 15.81 -27.87
N ILE A 71 -18.71 14.61 -27.30
CA ILE A 71 -18.18 13.37 -27.91
C ILE A 71 -19.25 12.29 -27.95
N PRO A 72 -19.30 11.47 -29.02
CA PRO A 72 -20.24 10.34 -29.09
C PRO A 72 -19.78 9.18 -28.19
N ALA A 73 -20.73 8.30 -27.83
CA ALA A 73 -20.47 7.17 -26.94
C ALA A 73 -19.30 6.29 -27.37
N ARG A 74 -19.17 6.00 -28.67
CA ARG A 74 -18.04 5.23 -29.23
C ARG A 74 -16.67 5.87 -28.95
N VAL A 75 -16.60 7.20 -28.96
CA VAL A 75 -15.36 7.94 -28.69
C VAL A 75 -15.07 7.94 -27.20
N ALA A 76 -16.09 8.11 -26.36
CA ALA A 76 -15.95 8.00 -24.91
C ALA A 76 -15.47 6.60 -24.51
N ALA A 77 -16.13 5.54 -25.00
CA ALA A 77 -15.77 4.15 -24.75
C ALA A 77 -14.33 3.85 -25.19
N GLY A 78 -13.95 4.25 -26.40
CA GLY A 78 -12.57 4.06 -26.87
C GLY A 78 -11.51 4.84 -26.08
N ARG A 79 -11.87 5.98 -25.45
CA ARG A 79 -10.98 6.69 -24.52
C ARG A 79 -10.87 5.94 -23.19
N PHE A 80 -11.98 5.43 -22.65
CA PHE A 80 -11.98 4.61 -21.44
C PHE A 80 -11.22 3.30 -21.62
N SER A 81 -11.34 2.60 -22.74
CA SER A 81 -10.55 1.38 -22.99
C SER A 81 -9.04 1.66 -23.02
N ARG A 82 -8.61 2.83 -23.49
CA ARG A 82 -7.18 3.23 -23.41
C ARG A 82 -6.75 3.56 -21.98
N LEU A 83 -7.64 4.18 -21.20
CA LEU A 83 -7.42 4.45 -19.78
C LEU A 83 -7.28 3.13 -19.01
N GLU A 84 -8.20 2.19 -19.22
CA GLU A 84 -8.19 0.82 -18.67
C GLU A 84 -6.87 0.08 -19.01
N GLN A 85 -6.44 0.10 -20.27
CA GLN A 85 -5.17 -0.53 -20.68
C GLN A 85 -3.95 0.06 -19.95
N ARG A 86 -3.91 1.39 -19.78
CA ARG A 86 -2.85 2.05 -19.02
C ARG A 86 -2.94 1.71 -17.53
N PHE A 87 -4.15 1.66 -16.98
CA PHE A 87 -4.41 1.28 -15.60
C PHE A 87 -3.92 -0.14 -15.32
N ALA A 88 -4.26 -1.11 -16.18
CA ALA A 88 -3.78 -2.49 -16.09
C ALA A 88 -2.24 -2.58 -16.08
N GLY A 89 -1.55 -1.73 -16.85
CA GLY A 89 -0.10 -1.60 -16.80
C GLY A 89 0.45 -1.17 -15.43
N TYR A 90 -0.25 -0.30 -14.71
CA TYR A 90 0.10 0.05 -13.33
C TYR A 90 -0.24 -1.06 -12.34
N THR A 91 -1.36 -1.77 -12.51
CA THR A 91 -1.70 -2.94 -11.68
C THR A 91 -0.58 -3.97 -11.67
N ILE A 92 0.03 -4.25 -12.84
CA ILE A 92 1.18 -5.15 -12.96
C ILE A 92 2.40 -4.62 -12.18
N GLN A 93 2.72 -3.32 -12.32
CA GLN A 93 3.84 -2.70 -11.62
C GLN A 93 3.68 -2.71 -10.10
N ILE A 94 2.46 -2.43 -9.62
CA ILE A 94 2.12 -2.50 -8.19
C ILE A 94 2.21 -3.95 -7.70
N ALA A 95 1.68 -4.91 -8.44
CA ALA A 95 1.78 -6.34 -8.09
C ALA A 95 3.23 -6.85 -8.06
N ALA A 96 4.13 -6.22 -8.81
CA ALA A 96 5.55 -6.56 -8.83
C ALA A 96 6.32 -6.08 -7.59
N ILE A 97 5.77 -5.16 -6.80
CA ILE A 97 6.37 -4.73 -5.53
C ILE A 97 6.36 -5.90 -4.55
N ARG A 98 7.55 -6.29 -4.09
CA ARG A 98 7.78 -7.38 -3.12
C ARG A 98 8.34 -6.81 -1.82
N PRO A 99 7.49 -6.47 -0.83
CA PRO A 99 7.97 -6.00 0.45
C PRO A 99 8.73 -7.11 1.19
N THR A 100 9.74 -6.72 1.97
CA THR A 100 10.64 -7.66 2.66
C THR A 100 10.17 -8.02 4.07
N THR A 101 9.15 -7.35 4.60
CA THR A 101 8.59 -7.63 5.94
C THR A 101 7.17 -8.20 5.84
N PRO A 102 6.74 -9.06 6.78
CA PRO A 102 5.38 -9.60 6.80
C PRO A 102 4.30 -8.52 6.90
N GLU A 103 4.55 -7.47 7.67
CA GLU A 103 3.60 -6.37 7.87
C GLU A 103 3.42 -5.56 6.59
N LEU A 104 4.50 -5.19 5.89
CA LEU A 104 4.41 -4.52 4.60
C LEU A 104 3.79 -5.44 3.54
N THR A 105 4.04 -6.74 3.59
CA THR A 105 3.38 -7.72 2.69
C THR A 105 1.87 -7.72 2.87
N ARG A 106 1.39 -7.65 4.12
CA ARG A 106 -0.04 -7.53 4.42
C ARG A 106 -0.61 -6.22 3.85
N LEU A 107 0.05 -5.11 4.12
CA LEU A 107 -0.38 -3.78 3.64
C LEU A 107 -0.39 -3.71 2.10
N GLN A 108 0.63 -4.29 1.45
CA GLN A 108 0.69 -4.35 -0.01
C GLN A 108 -0.46 -5.16 -0.59
N ARG A 109 -0.88 -6.25 0.06
CA ARG A 109 -2.02 -7.05 -0.40
C ARG A 109 -3.33 -6.27 -0.33
N VAL A 110 -3.55 -5.54 0.75
CA VAL A 110 -4.72 -4.65 0.93
C VAL A 110 -4.74 -3.61 -0.19
N TYR A 111 -3.60 -2.96 -0.43
CA TYR A 111 -3.50 -1.93 -1.45
C TYR A 111 -3.65 -2.48 -2.86
N LEU A 112 -3.04 -3.63 -3.19
CA LEU A 112 -3.22 -4.27 -4.49
C LEU A 112 -4.68 -4.59 -4.79
N HIS A 113 -5.48 -4.92 -3.77
CA HIS A 113 -6.88 -5.27 -3.96
C HIS A 113 -7.73 -4.07 -4.42
N THR A 114 -7.30 -2.83 -4.13
CA THR A 114 -7.98 -1.62 -4.64
C THR A 114 -7.92 -1.53 -6.17
N TYR A 115 -6.87 -2.10 -6.78
CA TYR A 115 -6.70 -2.11 -8.24
C TYR A 115 -7.65 -3.09 -8.91
N PHE A 116 -8.01 -4.20 -8.27
CA PHE A 116 -9.02 -5.11 -8.83
C PHE A 116 -10.41 -4.48 -8.87
N TYR A 117 -10.74 -3.68 -7.86
CA TYR A 117 -11.99 -2.93 -7.82
C TYR A 117 -12.05 -1.82 -8.87
N GLU A 118 -10.96 -1.10 -9.06
CA GLU A 118 -10.87 -0.06 -10.09
C GLU A 118 -10.91 -0.65 -11.50
N ASP A 119 -10.18 -1.73 -11.74
CA ASP A 119 -10.17 -2.43 -13.05
C ASP A 119 -11.56 -2.93 -13.42
N ALA A 120 -12.24 -3.61 -12.49
CA ALA A 120 -13.62 -4.07 -12.69
C ALA A 120 -14.58 -2.90 -12.97
N TYR A 121 -14.40 -1.77 -12.27
CA TYR A 121 -15.21 -0.58 -12.46
C TYR A 121 -14.97 0.08 -13.82
N LEU A 122 -13.71 0.32 -14.20
CA LEU A 122 -13.35 0.95 -15.47
C LEU A 122 -13.80 0.11 -16.67
N SER A 123 -13.68 -1.22 -16.56
CA SER A 123 -14.14 -2.15 -17.59
C SER A 123 -15.67 -2.09 -17.74
N ALA A 124 -16.41 -2.11 -16.63
CA ALA A 124 -17.87 -1.97 -16.64
C ALA A 124 -18.31 -0.60 -17.19
N LEU A 125 -17.61 0.48 -16.81
CA LEU A 125 -17.89 1.83 -17.28
C LEU A 125 -17.68 1.98 -18.79
N ALA A 126 -16.59 1.41 -19.33
CA ALA A 126 -16.35 1.39 -20.76
C ALA A 126 -17.48 0.66 -21.53
N ALA A 127 -17.96 -0.46 -20.98
CA ALA A 127 -19.04 -1.26 -21.55
C ALA A 127 -20.42 -0.59 -21.45
N ALA A 128 -20.67 0.20 -20.41
CA ALA A 128 -21.93 0.90 -20.16
C ALA A 128 -22.15 2.11 -21.11
N LEU A 129 -21.07 2.76 -21.55
CA LEU A 129 -21.14 4.01 -22.32
C LEU A 129 -22.03 3.96 -23.57
N PRO A 130 -21.96 2.94 -24.45
CA PRO A 130 -22.81 2.84 -25.63
C PRO A 130 -24.32 2.77 -25.31
N ALA A 131 -24.68 2.06 -24.24
CA ALA A 131 -26.08 1.83 -23.84
C ALA A 131 -26.61 2.89 -22.86
N ARG A 132 -25.74 3.73 -22.28
CA ARG A 132 -26.05 4.63 -21.16
C ARG A 132 -26.59 3.89 -19.93
N ASP A 133 -26.19 2.65 -19.75
CA ASP A 133 -26.61 1.82 -18.63
C ASP A 133 -25.60 1.96 -17.47
N PHE A 134 -25.69 3.06 -16.72
CA PHE A 134 -24.80 3.30 -15.57
C PHE A 134 -25.33 2.72 -14.26
N GLU A 135 -26.59 2.29 -14.24
CA GLU A 135 -27.23 1.66 -13.07
C GLU A 135 -26.63 0.28 -12.76
N SER A 136 -26.06 -0.38 -13.77
CA SER A 136 -25.42 -1.70 -13.63
C SER A 136 -23.94 -1.63 -13.22
N LEU A 137 -23.40 -0.44 -12.95
CA LEU A 137 -22.01 -0.30 -12.54
C LEU A 137 -21.75 -0.92 -11.17
N PRO A 138 -20.61 -1.60 -10.99
CA PRO A 138 -20.31 -2.25 -9.73
C PRO A 138 -20.05 -1.20 -8.63
N HIS A 139 -20.70 -1.36 -7.48
CA HIS A 139 -20.55 -0.48 -6.32
C HIS A 139 -19.26 -0.76 -5.54
N THR A 140 -18.10 -0.47 -6.14
CA THR A 140 -16.78 -0.79 -5.56
C THR A 140 -16.18 0.35 -4.73
N ALA A 141 -16.65 1.59 -4.89
CA ALA A 141 -16.02 2.79 -4.32
C ALA A 141 -15.88 2.75 -2.78
N ASN A 142 -16.88 2.25 -2.06
CA ASN A 142 -16.82 2.17 -0.60
C ASN A 142 -15.81 1.14 -0.11
N LEU A 143 -15.72 -0.01 -0.79
CA LEU A 143 -14.75 -1.07 -0.49
C LEU A 143 -13.33 -0.59 -0.80
N GLN A 144 -13.14 0.04 -1.96
CA GLN A 144 -11.88 0.64 -2.37
C GLN A 144 -11.41 1.69 -1.35
N ARG A 145 -12.30 2.62 -0.95
CA ARG A 145 -12.01 3.64 0.06
C ARG A 145 -11.61 3.03 1.40
N ALA A 146 -12.31 2.00 1.86
CA ALA A 146 -11.99 1.32 3.11
C ALA A 146 -10.58 0.69 3.07
N MET A 147 -10.21 0.04 1.96
CA MET A 147 -8.89 -0.57 1.80
C MET A 147 -7.76 0.46 1.68
N ILE A 148 -8.00 1.58 1.01
CA ILE A 148 -7.05 2.71 0.97
C ILE A 148 -6.81 3.25 2.37
N ILE A 149 -7.88 3.43 3.16
CA ILE A 149 -7.79 3.87 4.55
C ILE A 149 -7.01 2.87 5.40
N GLU A 150 -7.29 1.57 5.26
CA GLU A 150 -6.57 0.51 5.98
C GLU A 150 -5.08 0.52 5.65
N TRP A 151 -4.74 0.56 4.35
CA TRP A 151 -3.36 0.62 3.88
C TRP A 151 -2.62 1.83 4.43
N ARG A 152 -3.18 3.04 4.27
CA ARG A 152 -2.57 4.29 4.75
C ARG A 152 -2.42 4.32 6.26
N THR A 153 -3.45 3.91 7.00
CA THR A 153 -3.40 3.85 8.46
C THR A 153 -2.31 2.88 8.92
N GLY A 154 -2.21 1.72 8.29
CA GLY A 154 -1.17 0.74 8.59
C GLY A 154 0.23 1.26 8.31
N LEU A 155 0.44 1.99 7.20
CA LEU A 155 1.71 2.64 6.92
C LEU A 155 2.05 3.71 7.96
N HIS A 156 1.07 4.52 8.37
CA HIS A 156 1.30 5.57 9.37
C HIS A 156 1.70 4.99 10.73
N VAL A 157 0.99 3.95 11.19
CA VAL A 157 1.33 3.24 12.44
C VAL A 157 2.74 2.65 12.36
N LEU A 158 3.08 2.00 11.24
CA LEU A 158 4.41 1.41 11.03
C LEU A 158 5.50 2.49 11.02
N ALA A 159 5.26 3.60 10.33
CA ALA A 159 6.18 4.73 10.23
C ALA A 159 6.44 5.40 11.58
N GLN A 160 5.38 5.65 12.36
CA GLN A 160 5.51 6.17 13.73
C GLN A 160 6.33 5.25 14.62
N ARG A 161 6.06 3.94 14.59
CA ARG A 161 6.79 2.93 15.37
C ARG A 161 8.28 2.89 15.02
N LEU A 162 8.61 3.14 13.75
CA LEU A 162 9.97 3.05 13.22
C LEU A 162 10.71 4.40 13.20
N GLY A 163 10.03 5.52 13.46
CA GLY A 163 10.59 6.87 13.36
C GLY A 163 10.90 7.30 11.93
N VAL A 164 10.14 6.81 10.95
CA VAL A 164 10.31 7.13 9.52
C VAL A 164 9.29 8.18 9.11
N PRO A 165 9.68 9.30 8.48
CA PRO A 165 8.72 10.24 7.93
C PRO A 165 8.05 9.66 6.68
N LEU A 166 6.74 9.85 6.55
CA LEU A 166 6.00 9.54 5.33
C LEU A 166 5.79 10.79 4.48
N PRO A 167 5.73 10.65 3.14
CA PRO A 167 5.28 11.70 2.23
C PRO A 167 3.93 12.31 2.66
N ALA A 168 3.81 13.63 2.52
CA ALA A 168 2.63 14.37 2.99
C ALA A 168 1.35 13.99 2.26
N ASP A 169 1.45 13.66 0.97
CA ASP A 169 0.35 13.22 0.13
C ASP A 169 -0.11 11.79 0.47
N LEU A 170 0.74 10.94 1.06
CA LEU A 170 0.30 9.69 1.68
C LEU A 170 -0.51 9.93 2.97
N ALA A 171 -0.31 11.07 3.65
CA ALA A 171 -0.99 11.43 4.88
C ALA A 171 -2.35 12.13 4.69
N VAL A 172 -2.68 12.64 3.50
CA VAL A 172 -3.96 13.33 3.23
C VAL A 172 -4.98 12.40 2.56
N ALA A 173 -6.12 12.17 3.23
CA ALA A 173 -7.21 11.34 2.72
C ALA A 173 -7.93 11.97 1.50
N GLY A 174 -8.33 11.13 0.54
CA GLY A 174 -9.60 11.34 -0.18
C GLY A 174 -9.63 12.13 -1.49
N ARG A 175 -8.52 12.42 -2.17
CA ARG A 175 -8.57 13.00 -3.54
C ARG A 175 -7.72 12.19 -4.52
N GLY A 176 -8.37 11.48 -5.44
CA GLY A 176 -7.74 10.90 -6.64
C GLY A 176 -7.61 9.37 -6.71
N GLU A 177 -7.85 8.64 -5.62
CA GLU A 177 -7.72 7.17 -5.58
C GLU A 177 -9.07 6.44 -5.64
N ILE A 178 -10.13 7.15 -6.02
CA ILE A 178 -11.48 6.59 -6.09
C ILE A 178 -11.97 6.68 -7.52
N ALA A 179 -12.60 5.60 -7.97
CA ALA A 179 -13.29 5.49 -9.24
C ALA A 179 -14.11 6.76 -9.60
N PRO A 180 -14.01 7.24 -10.84
CA PRO A 180 -14.71 8.44 -11.32
C PRO A 180 -16.22 8.18 -11.46
N SER A 181 -17.06 9.13 -11.04
CA SER A 181 -18.53 8.99 -11.10
C SER A 181 -19.10 9.40 -12.47
N PRO A 182 -19.95 8.56 -13.11
CA PRO A 182 -20.62 8.91 -14.37
C PRO A 182 -21.60 10.08 -14.20
N GLU A 183 -22.10 10.30 -12.99
CA GLU A 183 -23.04 11.39 -12.66
C GLU A 183 -22.32 12.72 -12.34
N GLY A 184 -20.99 12.67 -12.12
CA GLY A 184 -20.21 13.79 -11.60
C GLY A 184 -19.87 13.61 -10.12
N SER A 185 -18.89 14.39 -9.66
CA SER A 185 -18.45 14.48 -8.26
C SER A 185 -19.06 15.70 -7.58
#